data_AF-L7L7B3-F1
#
_entry.id   AF-L7L7B3-F1
#
_cell.length_a   1.000
_cell.length_b   1.000
_cell.length_c   1.000
_cell.angle_alpha   90.00
_cell.angle_beta   90.00
_cell.angle_gamma   90.00
#
_symmetry.space_group_name_H-M   'P 1'
#
loop_
_entity.id
_entity.type
_entity.pdbx_description
1 polymer ?
#
loop_
_entity_poly.entity_id
_entity_poly.type
_entity_poly.pdbx_seq_one_letter_code
_entity_poly.pdbx_strand_id
1 'polypeptide(L)'
;MPAGTDRGWRHGSVHYTEPSLVYYRLTSFRPGPTAVLSRRYLELTRRRVPEGTEREIMDPDMVVLELRVNEPGSAPADYEIAMSPDLVTALLSWLESRAPQRARRPRRSA
;
A
#
# COMPACT_ATOMS: atom_id res chain seq x y z
N MET A 1 -6.24 6.44 4.13
CA MET A 1 -7.71 6.61 4.10
C MET A 1 -8.22 5.74 2.97
N PRO A 2 -9.11 4.76 3.22
CA PRO A 2 -9.79 4.10 2.12
C PRO A 2 -10.57 5.20 1.41
N ALA A 3 -10.49 5.27 0.09
CA ALA A 3 -11.35 6.18 -0.62
C ALA A 3 -12.77 5.65 -0.42
N GLY A 4 -13.56 6.32 0.44
CA GLY A 4 -15.00 6.13 0.39
C GLY A 4 -15.45 6.35 -1.05
N THR A 5 -16.44 5.58 -1.50
CA THR A 5 -17.13 5.81 -2.77
C THR A 5 -17.31 7.32 -2.97
N ASP A 6 -16.85 7.81 -4.12
CA ASP A 6 -16.87 9.22 -4.54
C ASP A 6 -15.81 10.19 -3.96
N ARG A 7 -14.77 9.74 -3.22
CA ARG A 7 -13.63 10.61 -2.86
C ARG A 7 -12.60 10.85 -3.98
N GLY A 8 -12.81 10.22 -5.14
CA GLY A 8 -12.08 10.45 -6.39
C GLY A 8 -10.65 9.92 -6.36
N TRP A 9 -10.33 9.04 -7.32
CA TRP A 9 -8.99 8.52 -7.52
C TRP A 9 -7.97 9.65 -7.74
N ARG A 10 -6.80 9.52 -7.10
CA ARG A 10 -5.71 10.49 -7.19
C ARG A 10 -4.48 9.85 -7.80
N HIS A 11 -4.11 10.32 -8.99
CA HIS A 11 -2.87 9.91 -9.64
C HIS A 11 -1.66 10.35 -8.80
N GLY A 12 -0.66 9.48 -8.75
CA GLY A 12 0.56 9.66 -7.98
C GLY A 12 1.64 8.69 -8.39
N SER A 13 2.86 8.92 -7.92
CA SER A 13 3.94 7.95 -8.00
C SER A 13 4.11 7.25 -6.66
N VAL A 14 4.56 5.99 -6.73
CA VAL A 14 4.92 5.19 -5.57
C VAL A 14 6.41 4.85 -5.67
N HIS A 15 7.14 5.10 -4.59
CA HIS A 15 8.55 4.78 -4.47
C HIS A 15 8.74 3.74 -3.36
N TYR A 16 9.37 2.63 -3.69
CA TYR A 16 9.71 1.58 -2.73
C TYR A 16 11.11 1.83 -2.17
N THR A 17 11.18 1.99 -0.86
CA THR A 17 12.44 1.99 -0.10
C THR A 17 12.52 0.70 0.71
N GLU A 18 13.66 0.41 1.31
CA GLU A 18 13.79 -0.78 2.16
C GLU A 18 12.73 -0.85 3.28
N PRO A 19 12.48 0.23 4.06
CA PRO A 19 11.49 0.20 5.13
C PRO A 19 10.08 0.67 4.74
N SER A 20 9.90 1.35 3.60
CA SER A 20 8.67 2.12 3.38
C SER A 20 8.24 2.23 1.92
N LEU A 21 6.92 2.28 1.73
CA LEU A 21 6.27 2.72 0.51
C LEU A 21 5.98 4.21 0.64
N VAL A 22 6.50 5.03 -0.26
CA VAL A 22 6.32 6.48 -0.26
C VAL A 22 5.46 6.88 -1.45
N TYR A 23 4.34 7.55 -1.18
CA TYR A 23 3.41 8.02 -2.18
C TYR A 23 3.48 9.54 -2.35
N TYR A 24 3.58 9.98 -3.60
CA TYR A 24 3.53 11.38 -3.99
C TYR A 24 2.34 11.61 -4.91
N ARG A 25 1.41 12.47 -4.51
CA ARG A 25 0.28 12.87 -5.36
C ARG A 25 0.73 13.86 -6.42
N LEU A 26 0.44 13.60 -7.71
CA LEU A 26 0.88 14.47 -8.82
C LEU A 26 0.26 15.86 -8.77
N THR A 27 -0.92 16.01 -8.19
CA THR A 27 -1.61 17.30 -8.06
C THR A 27 -1.31 18.02 -6.74
N SER A 28 -0.26 17.62 -6.01
CA SER A 28 0.14 18.27 -4.76
C SER A 28 1.19 19.35 -5.04
N PHE A 29 0.91 20.58 -4.64
CA PHE A 29 1.87 21.70 -4.67
C PHE A 29 2.74 21.79 -3.42
N ARG A 30 2.54 20.91 -2.43
CA ARG A 30 3.36 20.88 -1.21
C ARG A 30 4.62 20.06 -1.45
N PRO A 31 5.81 20.56 -1.05
CA PRO A 31 7.03 19.77 -1.10
C PRO A 31 6.93 18.60 -0.12
N GLY A 32 7.31 17.40 -0.58
CA GLY A 32 7.38 16.19 0.23
C GLY A 32 6.31 15.14 -0.07
N PRO A 33 6.37 13.99 0.63
CA PRO A 33 5.47 12.88 0.39
C PRO A 33 4.05 13.18 0.85
N THR A 34 3.06 12.64 0.13
CA THR A 34 1.65 12.70 0.51
C THR A 34 1.29 11.61 1.51
N ALA A 35 1.93 10.44 1.42
CA ALA A 35 1.84 9.39 2.44
C ALA A 35 3.14 8.58 2.51
N VAL A 36 3.46 8.08 3.70
CA VAL A 36 4.58 7.17 3.96
C VAL A 36 4.02 5.98 4.72
N LEU A 37 4.09 4.79 4.14
CA LEU A 37 3.56 3.56 4.71
C LEU A 37 4.71 2.63 5.08
N SER A 38 4.80 2.25 6.36
CA SER A 38 5.81 1.31 6.83
C SER A 38 5.55 -0.09 6.27
N ARG A 39 6.53 -0.65 5.56
CA ARG A 39 6.50 -2.02 5.03
C ARG A 39 6.20 -3.04 6.13
N ARG A 40 6.74 -2.80 7.33
CA ARG A 40 6.59 -3.69 8.49
C ARG A 40 5.14 -3.86 8.94
N TYR A 41 4.33 -2.81 8.80
CA TYR A 41 2.97 -2.74 9.30
C TYR A 41 1.91 -2.73 8.19
N LEU A 42 2.35 -2.82 6.93
CA LEU A 42 1.49 -2.82 5.75
C LEU A 42 1.05 -4.24 5.41
N GLU A 43 -0.26 -4.42 5.29
CA GLU A 43 -0.92 -5.67 4.93
C GLU A 43 -1.76 -5.45 3.68
N LEU A 44 -1.70 -6.39 2.75
CA LEU A 44 -2.65 -6.46 1.64
C LEU A 44 -3.88 -7.23 2.12
N THR A 45 -5.03 -6.56 2.19
CA THR A 45 -6.28 -7.17 2.68
C THR A 45 -7.12 -7.72 1.54
N ARG A 46 -7.10 -7.08 0.36
CA ARG A 46 -7.91 -7.50 -0.80
C ARG A 46 -7.29 -7.08 -2.12
N ARG A 47 -7.59 -7.86 -3.16
CA ARG A 47 -7.38 -7.49 -4.58
C ARG A 47 -8.72 -7.55 -5.28
N ARG A 48 -9.01 -6.56 -6.13
CA ARG A 48 -10.24 -6.51 -6.94
C ARG A 48 -9.98 -5.83 -8.27
N VAL A 49 -10.92 -5.98 -9.20
CA VAL A 49 -10.98 -5.19 -10.43
C VAL A 49 -11.71 -3.86 -10.15
N PRO A 50 -11.58 -2.85 -11.02
CA PRO A 50 -12.37 -1.62 -10.93
C PRO A 50 -13.88 -1.90 -11.03
N GLU A 51 -14.67 -1.20 -10.23
CA GLU A 51 -16.12 -1.38 -10.10
C GLU A 51 -16.86 -0.06 -10.34
N GLY A 52 -18.11 -0.13 -10.82
CA GLY A 52 -18.94 1.06 -11.05
C GLY A 52 -18.27 2.10 -11.97
N THR A 53 -18.24 3.35 -11.50
CA THR A 53 -17.68 4.51 -12.20
C THR A 53 -16.15 4.50 -12.27
N GLU A 54 -15.46 3.64 -11.52
CA GLU A 54 -14.00 3.52 -11.60
C GLU A 54 -13.55 3.05 -13.00
N ARG A 55 -14.40 2.27 -13.69
CA ARG A 55 -14.16 1.75 -15.05
C ARG A 55 -14.15 2.84 -16.13
N GLU A 56 -14.67 4.02 -15.82
CA GLU A 56 -14.66 5.15 -16.76
C GLU A 56 -13.29 5.85 -16.81
N ILE A 57 -12.46 5.66 -15.79
CA ILE A 57 -11.18 6.36 -15.63
C ILE A 57 -9.97 5.42 -15.47
N MET A 58 -10.20 4.10 -15.35
CA MET A 58 -9.17 3.08 -15.24
C MET A 58 -9.19 2.16 -16.45
N ASP A 59 -8.00 1.69 -16.86
CA ASP A 59 -7.90 0.59 -17.81
C ASP A 59 -8.54 -0.69 -17.23
N PRO A 60 -9.25 -1.50 -18.05
CA PRO A 60 -9.81 -2.77 -17.61
C PRO A 60 -8.82 -3.75 -16.96
N ASP A 61 -7.53 -3.63 -17.26
CA ASP A 61 -6.48 -4.50 -16.70
C ASP A 61 -5.96 -4.06 -15.33
N MET A 62 -6.34 -2.86 -14.87
CA MET A 62 -5.92 -2.31 -13.59
C MET A 62 -6.40 -3.20 -12.44
N VAL A 63 -5.56 -3.32 -11.42
CA VAL A 63 -5.88 -4.04 -10.20
C VAL A 63 -5.94 -3.04 -9.06
N VAL A 64 -7.06 -3.03 -8.35
CA VAL A 64 -7.22 -2.27 -7.10
C VAL A 64 -6.80 -3.15 -5.94
N LEU A 65 -5.85 -2.64 -5.16
CA LEU A 65 -5.34 -3.24 -3.94
C LEU A 65 -5.87 -2.48 -2.73
N GLU A 66 -6.53 -3.18 -1.83
CA GLU A 66 -6.88 -2.66 -0.51
C GLU A 66 -5.75 -3.01 0.46
N LEU A 67 -5.21 -1.99 1.12
CA LEU A 67 -4.10 -2.09 2.03
C LEU A 67 -4.51 -1.60 3.42
N ARG A 68 -4.07 -2.30 4.47
CA ARG A 68 -4.23 -1.89 5.85
C ARG A 68 -2.88 -1.64 6.49
N VAL A 69 -2.76 -0.53 7.22
CA VAL A 69 -1.60 -0.22 8.05
C VAL A 69 -1.97 -0.36 9.52
N ASN A 70 -1.29 -1.28 10.21
CA ASN A 70 -1.46 -1.56 11.64
C ASN A 70 -0.20 -1.16 12.42
N GLU A 71 0.10 0.13 12.49
CA GLU A 71 1.29 0.63 13.19
C GLU A 71 1.04 0.76 14.71
N PRO A 72 1.93 0.24 15.57
CA PRO A 72 1.81 0.37 17.02
C PRO A 72 1.77 1.84 17.46
N GLY A 73 0.79 2.18 18.30
CA GLY A 73 0.59 3.55 18.78
C GLY A 73 -0.27 4.44 17.88
N SER A 74 -0.76 3.91 16.75
CA SER A 74 -1.64 4.60 15.81
C SER A 74 -2.93 3.81 15.60
N ALA A 75 -4.02 4.49 15.24
CA ALA A 75 -5.23 3.81 14.79
C ALA A 75 -4.98 3.13 13.43
N PRO A 76 -5.60 1.96 13.15
CA PRO A 76 -5.51 1.31 11.85
C PRO A 76 -5.93 2.25 10.72
N ALA A 77 -5.20 2.23 9.62
CA ALA A 77 -5.49 3.05 8.46
C ALA A 77 -5.58 2.20 7.20
N ASP A 78 -6.73 2.26 6.53
CA ASP A 78 -6.93 1.60 5.24
C ASP A 78 -6.54 2.53 4.09
N TYR A 79 -6.12 1.96 2.96
CA TYR A 79 -5.74 2.65 1.73
C TYR A 79 -6.18 1.80 0.53
N GLU A 80 -6.45 2.47 -0.59
CA GLU A 80 -6.61 1.79 -1.88
C GLU A 80 -5.56 2.32 -2.86
N ILE A 81 -4.98 1.41 -3.65
CA ILE A 81 -4.07 1.76 -4.74
C ILE A 81 -4.47 0.95 -5.97
N ALA A 82 -4.69 1.62 -7.09
CA ALA A 82 -4.84 1.01 -8.39
C ALA A 82 -3.50 1.02 -9.13
N MET A 83 -3.11 -0.12 -9.69
CA MET A 83 -1.89 -0.25 -10.48
C MET A 83 -2.02 -1.36 -11.51
N SER A 84 -1.20 -1.32 -12.56
CA SER A 84 -1.16 -2.35 -13.58
C SER A 84 -0.64 -3.69 -13.01
N PRO A 85 -0.93 -4.84 -13.64
CA PRO A 85 -0.54 -6.15 -13.13
C PRO A 85 0.97 -6.33 -12.88
N ASP A 86 1.83 -5.69 -13.69
CA ASP A 86 3.28 -5.70 -13.51
C ASP A 86 3.71 -4.95 -12.24
N LEU A 87 3.10 -3.79 -11.96
CA LEU A 87 3.34 -3.04 -10.73
C LEU A 87 2.81 -3.76 -9.49
N VAL A 88 1.69 -4.50 -9.61
CA VAL A 88 1.22 -5.38 -8.54
C VAL A 88 2.31 -6.38 -8.18
N THR A 89 2.89 -7.05 -9.17
CA THR A 89 3.99 -8.01 -8.96
C THR A 89 5.15 -7.35 -8.21
N ALA A 90 5.58 -6.17 -8.65
CA ALA A 90 6.65 -5.42 -8.00
C ALA A 90 6.34 -5.09 -6.53
N LEU A 91 5.13 -4.61 -6.23
CA LEU A 91 4.69 -4.34 -4.86
C LEU A 91 4.72 -5.62 -4.01
N LEU A 92 4.26 -6.74 -4.54
CA LEU A 92 4.18 -8.01 -3.79
C LEU A 92 5.57 -8.58 -3.52
N SER A 93 6.45 -8.59 -4.52
CA SER A 93 7.84 -8.99 -4.32
C SER A 93 8.54 -8.10 -3.28
N TRP A 94 8.25 -6.79 -3.30
CA TRP A 94 8.68 -5.88 -2.26
C TRP A 94 8.00 -6.18 -0.91
N LEU A 95 6.72 -6.55 -0.81
CA LEU A 95 6.13 -6.93 0.48
C LEU A 95 6.71 -8.24 1.02
N GLU A 96 7.07 -9.18 0.17
CA GLU A 96 7.52 -10.53 0.56
C GLU A 96 8.98 -10.56 1.02
N SER A 97 9.85 -9.72 0.47
CA SER A 97 11.27 -9.69 0.88
C SER A 97 11.51 -9.06 2.26
N ARG A 98 10.46 -8.93 3.09
CA ARG A 98 10.57 -8.51 4.50
C ARG A 98 11.37 -9.58 5.24
N ALA A 99 12.45 -9.18 5.91
CA ALA A 99 13.15 -10.10 6.79
C ALA A 99 12.16 -10.64 7.85
N PRO A 100 12.04 -11.97 8.02
CA PRO A 100 11.13 -12.52 9.02
C PRO A 100 11.51 -11.98 10.40
N GLN A 101 10.50 -11.67 11.23
CA GLN A 101 10.74 -11.29 12.62
C GLN A 101 11.56 -12.42 13.25
N ARG A 102 12.83 -12.14 13.57
CA ARG A 102 13.72 -13.11 14.19
C ARG A 102 13.02 -13.64 15.43
N ALA A 103 12.53 -14.88 15.36
CA ALA A 103 11.97 -15.55 16.52
C ALA A 103 13.06 -15.53 17.59
N ARG A 104 12.85 -14.75 18.67
CA ARG A 104 13.72 -14.80 19.85
C ARG A 104 13.53 -16.19 20.43
N ARG A 105 14.42 -17.12 20.03
CA ARG A 105 14.54 -18.43 20.65
C ARG A 105 14.70 -18.18 22.16
N PRO A 106 13.79 -18.68 23.03
CA PRO A 106 14.00 -18.60 24.46
C PRO A 106 15.35 -19.25 24.76
N ARG A 107 16.26 -18.51 25.40
CA ARG A 107 17.47 -19.14 25.94
C ARG A 107 16.97 -20.09 27.03
N ARG A 108 17.08 -21.39 26.76
CA ARG A 108 16.83 -22.44 27.75
C ARG A 108 17.98 -22.35 28.75
N SER A 109 17.75 -21.72 29.88
CA SER A 109 18.62 -21.82 31.05
C SER A 109 18.51 -23.25 31.59
N ALA A 110 19.66 -23.91 31.70
CA ALA A 110 19.85 -25.18 32.40
C ALA A 110 19.97 -24.92 33.91
#